data_AF-A0A7X7JQR7-F1
#
_entry.id   AF-A0A7X7JQR7-F1
#
_cell.length_a   1.000
_cell.length_b   1.000
_cell.length_c   1.000
_cell.angle_alpha   90.00
_cell.angle_beta   90.00
_cell.angle_gamma   90.00
#
_symmetry.space_group_name_H-M   'P 1'
#
loop_
_entity.id
_entity.type
_entity.pdbx_description
1 polymer ?
#
loop_
_entity_poly.entity_id
_entity_poly.type
_entity_poly.pdbx_seq_one_letter_code
_entity_poly.pdbx_strand_id
1 'polypeptide(L)'
;MAIEVPLGKDVDLKLEILERSSDALHCRYTAVNLSGVDLYLFNRLYHDLRDDGIFDIDPDLVYVEAENATLLLSKRIPDVPEDLLVEAFIVPCVTVLASGDRLVEPFSLGLPPQLMNPYMRDLCTPVASFDSVVFSLGYVRSTELGSRHVETVRSIAGPALHIDVTAEQQLVVRTAPVSASVVSPRAARNCPRCGAATSPGSRFCNQCGAPLQAK
;
A
#
# COMPACT_ATOMS: atom_id res chain seq x y z
N MET A 1 8.64 -1.03 -16.86
CA MET A 1 7.42 -1.75 -17.30
C MET A 1 7.38 -3.10 -16.62
N ALA A 2 6.55 -3.26 -15.58
CA ALA A 2 6.31 -4.56 -14.97
C ALA A 2 5.71 -5.50 -16.03
N ILE A 3 6.30 -6.67 -16.20
CA ILE A 3 5.86 -7.65 -17.18
C ILE A 3 4.60 -8.33 -16.65
N GLU A 4 3.44 -8.05 -17.24
CA GLU A 4 2.24 -8.86 -17.02
C GLU A 4 2.43 -10.21 -17.73
N VAL A 5 2.69 -11.28 -16.95
CA VAL A 5 2.78 -12.65 -17.48
C VAL A 5 1.56 -13.44 -17.03
N PRO A 6 0.69 -13.90 -17.94
CA PRO A 6 -0.28 -14.93 -17.64
C PRO A 6 0.26 -16.30 -18.08
N LEU A 7 0.61 -17.17 -17.12
CA LEU A 7 -0.02 -18.50 -16.91
C LEU A 7 0.75 -19.29 -15.83
N GLY A 8 -0.02 -19.76 -14.83
CA GLY A 8 0.47 -20.44 -13.62
C GLY A 8 0.54 -19.46 -12.45
N LYS A 9 -0.60 -19.12 -11.85
CA LYS A 9 -0.65 -18.13 -10.76
C LYS A 9 0.15 -18.67 -9.56
N ASP A 10 1.41 -18.26 -9.42
CA ASP A 10 2.22 -18.56 -8.23
C ASP A 10 1.48 -18.25 -6.94
N VAL A 11 0.60 -17.26 -6.98
CA VAL A 11 -0.19 -16.84 -5.85
C VAL A 11 -1.66 -16.79 -6.23
N ASP A 12 -2.50 -17.54 -5.53
CA ASP A 12 -3.93 -17.25 -5.47
C ASP A 12 -4.17 -16.14 -4.45
N LEU A 13 -4.47 -14.94 -4.94
CA LEU A 13 -4.66 -13.73 -4.14
C LEU A 13 -6.15 -13.35 -4.09
N LYS A 14 -6.68 -13.21 -2.88
CA LYS A 14 -8.04 -12.74 -2.62
C LYS A 14 -8.02 -11.54 -1.68
N LEU A 15 -8.88 -10.56 -1.94
CA LEU A 15 -9.19 -9.46 -1.03
C LEU A 15 -10.65 -9.57 -0.56
N GLU A 16 -10.88 -9.31 0.73
CA GLU A 16 -12.20 -9.26 1.35
C GLU A 16 -12.34 -7.93 2.10
N ILE A 17 -13.45 -7.23 1.87
CA ILE A 17 -13.87 -6.11 2.72
C ILE A 17 -14.62 -6.68 3.90
N LEU A 18 -14.07 -6.55 5.11
CA LEU A 18 -14.65 -7.10 6.33
C LEU A 18 -15.70 -6.16 6.92
N GLU A 19 -15.34 -4.88 7.02
CA GLU A 19 -16.17 -3.86 7.64
C GLU A 19 -15.89 -2.49 7.01
N ARG A 20 -16.91 -1.63 6.98
CA ARG A 20 -16.82 -0.22 6.58
C ARG A 20 -17.35 0.63 7.72
N SER A 21 -16.50 1.46 8.30
CA SER A 21 -16.91 2.46 9.28
C SER A 21 -16.87 3.87 8.66
N SER A 22 -17.14 4.90 9.46
CA SER A 22 -17.04 6.30 9.03
C SER A 22 -15.59 6.78 8.83
N ASP A 23 -14.62 6.07 9.41
CA ASP A 23 -13.22 6.49 9.54
C ASP A 23 -12.22 5.44 9.06
N ALA A 24 -12.65 4.22 8.76
CA ALA A 24 -11.80 3.15 8.25
C ALA A 24 -12.53 2.18 7.32
N LEU A 25 -11.75 1.58 6.41
CA LEU A 25 -12.11 0.42 5.63
C LEU A 25 -11.27 -0.76 6.11
N HIS A 26 -11.89 -1.72 6.79
CA HIS A 26 -11.20 -2.90 7.30
C HIS A 26 -11.23 -4.00 6.24
N CYS A 27 -10.04 -4.41 5.84
CA CYS A 27 -9.80 -5.38 4.78
C CYS A 27 -9.09 -6.60 5.32
N ARG A 28 -9.15 -7.69 4.56
CA ARG A 28 -8.28 -8.85 4.74
C ARG A 28 -7.90 -9.41 3.39
N TYR A 29 -6.63 -9.70 3.20
CA TYR A 29 -6.19 -10.44 2.02
C TYR A 29 -5.76 -11.86 2.40
N THR A 30 -5.90 -12.77 1.45
CA THR A 30 -5.37 -14.13 1.50
C THR A 30 -4.43 -14.31 0.32
N ALA A 31 -3.23 -14.85 0.57
CA ALA A 31 -2.31 -15.31 -0.46
C ALA A 31 -2.05 -16.81 -0.25
N VAL A 32 -2.27 -17.63 -1.27
CA VAL A 32 -1.90 -19.07 -1.28
C VAL A 32 -0.80 -19.28 -2.30
N ASN A 33 0.32 -19.87 -1.89
CA ASN A 33 1.45 -20.12 -2.77
C ASN A 33 1.27 -21.44 -3.54
N LEU A 34 1.12 -21.34 -4.86
CA LEU A 34 0.95 -22.44 -5.81
C LEU A 34 2.18 -22.67 -6.70
N SER A 35 3.28 -21.95 -6.46
CA SER A 35 4.44 -21.88 -7.37
C SER A 35 5.35 -23.11 -7.37
N GLY A 36 5.20 -24.01 -6.39
CA GLY A 36 6.14 -25.13 -6.19
C GLY A 36 7.46 -24.75 -5.52
N VAL A 37 7.68 -23.47 -5.19
CA VAL A 37 8.87 -22.95 -4.47
C VAL A 37 8.45 -21.96 -3.39
N ASP A 38 9.36 -21.60 -2.48
CA ASP A 38 9.09 -20.57 -1.47
C ASP A 38 9.04 -19.18 -2.11
N LEU A 39 8.18 -18.31 -1.58
CA LEU A 39 8.04 -16.93 -2.04
C LEU A 39 8.43 -15.95 -0.94
N TYR A 40 9.07 -14.86 -1.30
CA TYR A 40 9.35 -13.72 -0.43
C TYR A 40 8.35 -12.61 -0.75
N LEU A 41 7.37 -12.39 0.11
CA LEU A 41 6.28 -11.43 -0.09
C LEU A 41 6.66 -10.06 0.47
N PHE A 42 6.51 -8.97 -0.30
CA PHE A 42 6.77 -7.59 0.14
C PHE A 42 5.62 -7.01 0.99
N ASN A 43 5.15 -7.75 1.99
CA ASN A 43 3.98 -7.38 2.79
C ASN A 43 4.31 -6.57 4.06
N ARG A 44 5.57 -6.54 4.48
CA ARG A 44 6.01 -5.81 5.68
C ARG A 44 6.54 -4.42 5.31
N LEU A 45 5.60 -3.55 4.92
CA LEU A 45 5.88 -2.14 4.65
C LEU A 45 6.24 -1.40 5.95
N TYR A 46 6.97 -0.30 5.82
CA TYR A 46 7.43 0.51 6.94
C TYR A 46 7.25 2.00 6.67
N HIS A 47 7.05 2.79 7.73
CA HIS A 47 6.97 4.26 7.63
C HIS A 47 8.36 4.86 7.44
N ASP A 48 9.32 4.38 8.24
CA ASP A 48 10.69 4.88 8.26
C ASP A 48 11.73 3.79 8.62
N LEU A 49 12.96 3.98 8.15
CA LEU A 49 14.13 3.27 8.66
C LEU A 49 14.86 4.21 9.60
N ARG A 50 14.71 3.97 10.90
CA ARG A 50 15.28 4.82 11.95
C ARG A 50 16.81 4.87 11.85
N ASP A 51 17.41 5.93 12.41
CA ASP A 51 18.87 6.11 12.44
C ASP A 51 19.63 4.95 13.11
N ASP A 52 18.97 4.16 13.96
CA ASP A 52 19.52 2.97 14.59
C ASP A 52 19.36 1.69 13.74
N GLY A 53 18.87 1.80 12.51
CA GLY A 53 18.66 0.68 11.59
C GLY A 53 17.46 -0.20 11.95
N ILE A 54 16.48 0.31 12.70
CA ILE A 54 15.24 -0.40 13.02
C ILE A 54 14.14 0.04 12.06
N PHE A 55 13.55 -0.91 11.34
CA PHE A 55 12.39 -0.67 10.49
C PHE A 55 11.12 -0.44 11.33
N ASP A 56 10.44 0.68 11.06
CA ASP A 56 9.13 1.01 11.63
C ASP A 56 8.00 0.36 10.83
N ILE A 57 7.95 -0.97 10.89
CA ILE A 57 7.00 -1.80 10.13
C ILE A 57 5.58 -1.62 10.68
N ASP A 58 4.64 -1.37 9.78
CA ASP A 58 3.23 -1.21 10.11
C ASP A 58 2.39 -2.22 9.30
N PRO A 59 1.66 -3.14 9.97
CA PRO A 59 0.80 -4.10 9.28
C PRO A 59 -0.33 -3.43 8.48
N ASP A 60 -0.83 -2.28 8.94
CA ASP A 60 -1.91 -1.52 8.30
C ASP A 60 -1.41 -0.68 7.11
N LEU A 61 -0.10 -0.42 7.02
CA LEU A 61 0.48 0.36 5.93
C LEU A 61 0.32 -0.38 4.60
N VAL A 62 -0.25 0.33 3.64
CA VAL A 62 -0.47 -0.07 2.25
C VAL A 62 -0.26 1.15 1.36
N TYR A 63 0.35 0.97 0.20
CA TYR A 63 0.44 2.06 -0.77
C TYR A 63 -0.91 2.26 -1.45
N VAL A 64 -1.26 3.53 -1.65
CA VAL A 64 -2.57 3.95 -2.15
C VAL A 64 -2.37 4.79 -3.39
N GLU A 65 -2.86 4.26 -4.50
CA GLU A 65 -3.05 4.98 -5.75
C GLU A 65 -4.55 4.97 -6.11
N ALA A 66 -4.98 5.82 -7.03
CA ALA A 66 -6.39 5.88 -7.45
C ALA A 66 -6.51 6.13 -8.95
N GLU A 67 -7.40 5.38 -9.59
CA GLU A 67 -7.70 5.50 -11.02
C GLU A 67 -9.17 5.16 -11.26
N ASN A 68 -9.90 5.97 -12.03
CA ASN A 68 -11.27 5.66 -12.48
C ASN A 68 -12.22 5.16 -11.35
N ALA A 69 -12.29 5.91 -10.24
CA ALA A 69 -13.07 5.56 -9.03
C ALA A 69 -12.68 4.21 -8.39
N THR A 70 -11.47 3.71 -8.66
CA THR A 70 -10.92 2.50 -8.06
C THR A 70 -9.69 2.85 -7.25
N LEU A 71 -9.63 2.38 -6.00
CA LEU A 71 -8.39 2.42 -5.22
C LEU A 71 -7.50 1.26 -5.64
N LEU A 72 -6.25 1.59 -5.95
CA LEU A 72 -5.19 0.63 -6.21
C LEU A 72 -4.34 0.54 -4.95
N LEU A 73 -4.63 -0.48 -4.13
CA LEU A 73 -3.90 -0.76 -2.92
C LEU A 73 -2.75 -1.73 -3.22
N SER A 74 -1.56 -1.48 -2.69
CA SER A 74 -0.46 -2.41 -2.91
C SER A 74 0.51 -2.56 -1.73
N LYS A 75 0.98 -3.79 -1.57
CA LYS A 75 2.17 -4.12 -0.77
C LYS A 75 3.19 -4.73 -1.74
N ARG A 76 4.10 -3.89 -2.24
CA ARG A 76 5.05 -4.22 -3.32
C ARG A 76 6.24 -3.26 -3.28
N ILE A 77 7.28 -3.48 -4.08
CA ILE A 77 8.24 -2.42 -4.37
C ILE A 77 7.59 -1.48 -5.40
N PRO A 78 7.41 -0.18 -5.11
CA PRO A 78 6.87 0.78 -6.06
C PRO A 78 7.85 0.98 -7.22
N ASP A 79 7.33 1.28 -8.40
CA ASP A 79 8.17 1.67 -9.54
C ASP A 79 8.84 3.01 -9.25
N VAL A 80 10.14 3.11 -9.55
CA VAL A 80 10.91 4.35 -9.36
C VAL A 80 10.51 5.33 -10.46
N PRO A 81 10.10 6.57 -10.12
CA PRO A 81 9.84 7.60 -11.13
C PRO A 81 11.07 7.85 -12.00
N GLU A 82 10.88 8.02 -13.31
CA GLU A 82 11.98 8.21 -14.27
C GLU A 82 12.84 9.45 -14.00
N ASP A 83 12.25 10.46 -13.34
CA ASP A 83 12.88 11.72 -12.98
C ASP A 83 13.59 11.71 -11.63
N LEU A 84 13.54 10.59 -10.88
CA LEU A 84 14.11 10.49 -9.55
C LEU A 84 15.44 9.70 -9.56
N LEU A 85 16.51 10.33 -9.07
CA LEU A 85 17.79 9.67 -8.79
C LEU A 85 17.78 9.15 -7.34
N VAL A 86 17.91 7.83 -7.17
CA VAL A 86 17.84 7.18 -5.85
C VAL A 86 19.23 6.72 -5.43
N GLU A 87 19.69 7.15 -4.25
CA GLU A 87 21.02 6.78 -3.72
C GLU A 87 21.04 5.37 -3.10
N ALA A 88 19.90 4.89 -2.58
CA ALA A 88 19.74 3.54 -2.04
C ALA A 88 18.30 3.02 -2.17
N PHE A 89 18.15 1.77 -2.61
CA PHE A 89 16.86 1.06 -2.71
C PHE A 89 16.58 0.29 -1.43
N ILE A 90 16.13 0.97 -0.38
CA ILE A 90 15.62 0.26 0.80
C ILE A 90 14.21 -0.18 0.45
N VAL A 91 14.03 -1.50 0.29
CA VAL A 91 12.76 -2.11 -0.08
C VAL A 91 12.00 -2.57 1.15
N PRO A 92 10.69 -2.87 1.04
CA PRO A 92 9.95 -3.42 2.16
C PRO A 92 10.57 -4.72 2.69
N CYS A 93 10.42 -4.95 3.99
CA CYS A 93 10.74 -6.25 4.55
C CYS A 93 9.79 -7.32 3.99
N VAL A 94 10.22 -8.57 4.06
CA VAL A 94 9.51 -9.70 3.47
C VAL A 94 9.06 -10.73 4.49
N THR A 95 7.98 -11.42 4.15
CA THR A 95 7.57 -12.68 4.78
C THR A 95 7.83 -13.82 3.80
N VAL A 96 8.41 -14.92 4.30
CA VAL A 96 8.51 -16.16 3.51
C VAL A 96 7.17 -16.87 3.55
N LEU A 97 6.59 -17.14 2.38
CA LEU A 97 5.43 -18.00 2.21
C LEU A 97 5.89 -19.30 1.55
N ALA A 98 5.93 -20.39 2.32
CA ALA A 98 6.40 -21.67 1.83
C ALA A 98 5.50 -22.21 0.70
N SER A 99 6.05 -23.10 -0.13
CA SER A 99 5.26 -23.73 -1.19
C SER A 99 4.05 -24.49 -0.64
N GLY A 100 2.85 -24.22 -1.17
CA GLY A 100 1.59 -24.81 -0.72
C GLY A 100 0.95 -24.12 0.49
N ASP A 101 1.65 -23.22 1.17
CA ASP A 101 1.15 -22.54 2.36
C ASP A 101 0.23 -21.36 2.01
N ARG A 102 -0.45 -20.87 3.06
CA ARG A 102 -1.39 -19.77 3.02
C ARG A 102 -1.05 -18.70 4.05
N LEU A 103 -0.99 -17.44 3.59
CA LEU A 103 -0.97 -16.25 4.43
C LEU A 103 -2.36 -15.59 4.45
N VAL A 104 -2.78 -15.12 5.63
CA VAL A 104 -4.02 -14.35 5.82
C VAL A 104 -3.70 -13.15 6.70
N GLU A 105 -3.87 -11.94 6.18
CA GLU A 105 -3.54 -10.72 6.92
C GLU A 105 -4.70 -9.71 6.85
N PRO A 106 -5.18 -9.22 8.01
CA PRO A 106 -6.04 -8.05 8.06
C PRO A 106 -5.20 -6.76 7.87
N PHE A 107 -5.84 -5.70 7.38
CA PHE A 107 -5.32 -4.35 7.46
C PHE A 107 -6.45 -3.32 7.48
N SER A 108 -6.19 -2.16 8.06
CA SER A 108 -7.15 -1.06 8.21
C SER A 108 -6.72 0.16 7.41
N LEU A 109 -7.52 0.55 6.42
CA LEU A 109 -7.28 1.75 5.62
C LEU A 109 -8.09 2.93 6.18
N GLY A 110 -7.43 3.99 6.66
CA GLY A 110 -8.11 5.19 7.14
C GLY A 110 -8.92 5.91 6.04
N LEU A 111 -10.04 6.53 6.41
CA LEU A 111 -10.94 7.25 5.51
C LEU A 111 -10.99 8.77 5.83
N PRO A 112 -10.90 9.66 4.82
CA PRO A 112 -10.59 9.37 3.43
C PRO A 112 -9.13 8.87 3.28
N PRO A 113 -8.89 7.87 2.41
CA PRO A 113 -7.54 7.37 2.20
C PRO A 113 -6.70 8.47 1.54
N GLN A 114 -5.43 8.55 1.91
CA GLN A 114 -4.48 9.46 1.30
C GLN A 114 -3.72 8.73 0.21
N LEU A 115 -3.55 9.33 -0.97
CA LEU A 115 -2.59 8.85 -1.95
C LEU A 115 -1.21 8.80 -1.27
N MET A 116 -0.56 7.64 -1.32
CA MET A 116 0.64 7.39 -0.54
C MET A 116 1.47 6.29 -1.17
N ASN A 117 2.73 6.62 -1.50
CA ASN A 117 3.79 5.65 -1.73
C ASN A 117 5.13 6.30 -1.29
N PRO A 118 6.25 5.56 -1.26
CA PRO A 118 7.55 6.07 -0.81
C PRO A 118 8.08 7.29 -1.57
N TYR A 119 7.64 7.50 -2.81
CA TYR A 119 8.01 8.63 -3.68
C TYR A 119 6.98 9.76 -3.67
N MET A 120 5.85 9.58 -2.97
CA MET A 120 4.74 10.52 -2.86
C MET A 120 4.46 10.92 -1.40
N ARG A 121 5.40 10.71 -0.48
CA ARG A 121 5.16 10.87 0.97
C ARG A 121 4.68 12.28 1.37
N ASP A 122 5.11 13.30 0.63
CA ASP A 122 4.72 14.69 0.90
C ASP A 122 3.36 15.07 0.29
N LEU A 123 2.75 14.18 -0.49
CA LEU A 123 1.43 14.40 -1.10
C LEU A 123 0.32 14.00 -0.14
N CYS A 124 -0.21 14.96 0.63
CA CYS A 124 -1.42 14.79 1.40
C CYS A 124 -2.69 14.92 0.54
N THR A 125 -2.89 13.99 -0.41
CA THR A 125 -4.04 14.03 -1.33
C THR A 125 -5.12 13.03 -0.89
N PRO A 126 -6.23 13.48 -0.27
CA PRO A 126 -7.33 12.59 0.08
C PRO A 126 -8.11 12.13 -1.14
N VAL A 127 -8.45 10.84 -1.21
CA VAL A 127 -9.40 10.30 -2.18
C VAL A 127 -10.81 10.42 -1.59
N ALA A 128 -11.59 11.36 -2.14
CA ALA A 128 -12.92 11.69 -1.61
C ALA A 128 -13.97 10.59 -1.83
N SER A 129 -13.83 9.82 -2.90
CA SER A 129 -14.77 8.76 -3.26
C SER A 129 -14.13 7.69 -4.13
N PHE A 130 -14.58 6.45 -3.98
CA PHE A 130 -14.21 5.31 -4.81
C PHE A 130 -15.29 4.23 -4.74
N ASP A 131 -15.48 3.48 -5.82
CA ASP A 131 -16.48 2.41 -5.95
C ASP A 131 -15.90 1.02 -5.71
N SER A 132 -14.62 0.85 -6.00
CA SER A 132 -13.97 -0.46 -5.89
C SER A 132 -12.52 -0.36 -5.41
N VAL A 133 -11.98 -1.50 -5.01
CA VAL A 133 -10.61 -1.66 -4.55
C VAL A 133 -9.97 -2.82 -5.29
N VAL A 134 -8.77 -2.61 -5.82
CA VAL A 134 -7.87 -3.65 -6.31
C VAL A 134 -6.70 -3.74 -5.33
N PHE A 135 -6.33 -4.96 -4.95
CA PHE A 135 -5.15 -5.20 -4.12
C PHE A 135 -4.05 -5.90 -4.92
N SER A 136 -2.82 -5.42 -4.79
CA SER A 136 -1.63 -5.98 -5.44
C SER A 136 -0.60 -6.40 -4.41
N LEU A 137 -0.02 -7.58 -4.59
CA LEU A 137 1.06 -8.11 -3.75
C LEU A 137 2.29 -8.39 -4.61
N GLY A 138 3.40 -7.76 -4.26
CA GLY A 138 4.71 -8.01 -4.84
C GLY A 138 5.41 -9.19 -4.15
N TYR A 139 6.14 -9.99 -4.91
CA TYR A 139 6.91 -11.11 -4.39
C TYR A 139 8.10 -11.47 -5.30
N VAL A 140 9.02 -12.28 -4.77
CA VAL A 140 10.10 -12.92 -5.55
C VAL A 140 10.10 -14.42 -5.26
N ARG A 141 10.34 -15.25 -6.28
CA ARG A 141 10.52 -16.70 -6.08
C ARG A 141 11.90 -16.98 -5.48
N SER A 142 12.00 -17.93 -4.57
CA SER A 142 13.29 -18.30 -3.97
C SER A 142 14.34 -18.74 -5.00
N THR A 143 13.92 -19.27 -6.14
CA THR A 143 14.80 -19.66 -7.26
C THR A 143 15.34 -18.49 -8.08
N GLU A 144 14.72 -17.31 -7.97
CA GLU A 144 15.11 -16.09 -8.68
C GLU A 144 16.03 -15.20 -7.85
N LEU A 145 16.06 -15.41 -6.53
CA LEU A 145 17.11 -14.91 -5.66
C LEU A 145 18.39 -15.69 -5.96
N GLY A 146 19.36 -15.04 -6.61
CA GLY A 146 20.69 -15.60 -6.83
C GLY A 146 21.43 -15.93 -5.52
N SER A 147 22.74 -16.08 -5.55
CA SER A 147 23.57 -16.35 -4.36
C SER A 147 23.66 -15.17 -3.34
N ARG A 148 22.67 -14.27 -3.33
CA ARG A 148 22.49 -13.03 -2.53
C ARG A 148 20.99 -12.87 -2.21
N HIS A 149 20.48 -12.30 -1.12
CA HIS A 149 20.99 -11.61 0.07
C HIS A 149 19.81 -11.55 1.06
N VAL A 150 19.41 -12.68 1.66
CA VAL A 150 18.37 -12.65 2.71
C VAL A 150 19.04 -12.33 4.04
N GLU A 151 18.76 -11.14 4.55
CA GLU A 151 19.32 -10.66 5.82
C GLU A 151 18.24 -10.60 6.88
N THR A 152 18.60 -10.97 8.11
CA THR A 152 17.74 -10.69 9.27
C THR A 152 18.02 -9.28 9.76
N VAL A 153 17.02 -8.40 9.65
CA VAL A 153 17.06 -7.01 10.10
C VAL A 153 16.21 -6.83 11.35
N ARG A 154 16.37 -5.69 12.02
CA ARG A 154 15.57 -5.33 13.20
C ARG A 154 14.35 -4.52 12.77
N SER A 155 13.21 -4.81 13.39
CA SER A 155 12.02 -3.98 13.28
C SER A 155 11.39 -3.77 14.66
N ILE A 156 10.49 -2.79 14.76
CA ILE A 156 9.71 -2.57 15.98
C ILE A 156 8.81 -3.77 16.34
N ALA A 157 8.53 -4.65 15.37
CA ALA A 157 7.78 -5.90 15.53
C ALA A 157 8.70 -7.12 15.71
N GLY A 158 9.97 -6.92 16.10
CA GLY A 158 10.98 -7.98 16.23
C GLY A 158 11.78 -8.22 14.95
N PRO A 159 12.50 -9.35 14.84
CA PRO A 159 13.26 -9.67 13.64
C PRO A 159 12.39 -9.71 12.37
N ALA A 160 12.94 -9.21 11.27
CA ALA A 160 12.33 -9.26 9.95
C ALA A 160 13.35 -9.71 8.90
N LEU A 161 12.88 -10.13 7.74
CA LEU A 161 13.76 -10.47 6.62
C LEU A 161 13.78 -9.30 5.63
N HIS A 162 14.96 -8.97 5.15
CA HIS A 162 15.18 -8.01 4.09
C HIS A 162 15.92 -8.69 2.94
N ILE A 163 15.60 -8.32 1.71
CA ILE A 163 16.25 -8.83 0.50
C ILE A 163 16.70 -7.66 -0.38
N ASP A 164 17.86 -7.81 -1.01
CA ASP A 164 18.43 -6.82 -1.92
C ASP A 164 17.98 -7.10 -3.36
N VAL A 165 16.86 -6.50 -3.77
CA VAL A 165 16.31 -6.59 -5.13
C VAL A 165 15.67 -5.27 -5.56
N THR A 166 15.49 -5.08 -6.86
CA THR A 166 14.83 -3.89 -7.44
C THR A 166 13.36 -4.16 -7.80
N ALA A 167 12.64 -3.10 -8.16
CA ALA A 167 11.24 -3.19 -8.57
C ALA A 167 11.04 -4.07 -9.81
N GLU A 168 12.00 -4.11 -10.73
CA GLU A 168 11.97 -4.92 -11.96
C GLU A 168 12.16 -6.41 -11.72
N GLN A 169 12.74 -6.78 -10.57
CA GLN A 169 13.00 -8.17 -10.20
C GLN A 169 11.83 -8.83 -9.47
N GLN A 170 10.84 -8.05 -9.02
CA GLN A 170 9.65 -8.60 -8.38
C GLN A 170 8.61 -9.05 -9.42
N LEU A 171 7.83 -10.06 -9.04
CA LEU A 171 6.56 -10.39 -9.67
C LEU A 171 5.44 -9.71 -8.88
N VAL A 172 4.34 -9.36 -9.55
CA VAL A 172 3.17 -8.74 -8.91
C VAL A 172 1.92 -9.51 -9.30
N VAL A 173 1.19 -10.00 -8.29
CA VAL A 173 -0.17 -10.54 -8.46
C VAL A 173 -1.19 -9.48 -8.04
N ARG A 174 -2.32 -9.42 -8.74
CA ARG A 174 -3.41 -8.48 -8.45
C ARG A 174 -4.74 -9.20 -8.34
N THR A 175 -5.61 -8.70 -7.46
CA THR A 175 -7.00 -9.17 -7.39
C THR A 175 -7.83 -8.57 -8.53
N ALA A 176 -8.97 -9.20 -8.83
CA ALA A 176 -10.05 -8.47 -9.50
C ALA A 176 -10.54 -7.31 -8.60
N PRO A 177 -11.19 -6.28 -9.16
CA PRO A 177 -11.81 -5.23 -8.37
C PRO A 177 -12.86 -5.80 -7.41
N VAL A 178 -12.78 -5.39 -6.14
CA VAL A 178 -13.74 -5.72 -5.08
C VAL A 178 -14.58 -4.48 -4.78
N SER A 179 -15.91 -4.61 -4.80
CA SER A 179 -16.81 -3.49 -4.51
C SER A 179 -16.62 -2.95 -3.10
N ALA A 180 -16.42 -1.63 -2.98
CA ALA A 180 -16.15 -0.96 -1.72
C ALA A 180 -16.95 0.34 -1.52
N SER A 181 -17.55 0.93 -2.57
CA SER A 181 -18.31 2.19 -2.60
C SER A 181 -18.30 3.00 -1.30
N VAL A 182 -17.37 3.94 -1.23
CA VAL A 182 -17.20 4.91 -0.14
C VAL A 182 -17.25 6.31 -0.71
N VAL A 183 -17.97 7.21 -0.02
CA VAL A 183 -17.96 8.65 -0.26
C VAL A 183 -17.68 9.33 1.07
N SER A 184 -16.51 9.97 1.20
CA SER A 184 -16.13 10.67 2.42
C SER A 184 -16.49 12.17 2.31
N PRO A 185 -17.39 12.68 3.17
CA PRO A 185 -17.69 14.11 3.23
C PRO A 185 -16.55 14.94 3.86
N ARG A 186 -15.49 14.29 4.33
CA ARG A 186 -14.33 14.87 5.05
C ARG A 186 -13.11 15.12 4.18
N ALA A 187 -13.10 14.73 2.90
CA ALA A 187 -12.03 15.15 1.99
C ALA A 187 -11.97 16.69 1.99
N ALA A 188 -10.75 17.24 2.04
CA ALA A 188 -10.50 18.68 2.09
C ALA A 188 -11.41 19.39 1.08
N ARG A 189 -12.35 20.20 1.58
CA ARG A 189 -13.17 21.02 0.70
C ARG A 189 -12.38 22.26 0.34
N ASN A 190 -12.49 22.76 -0.87
CA ASN A 190 -12.08 24.14 -1.13
C ASN A 190 -13.12 25.06 -0.49
N CYS A 191 -12.67 26.18 0.09
CA CYS A 191 -13.56 27.17 0.65
C CYS A 191 -14.46 27.72 -0.47
N PRO A 192 -15.80 27.66 -0.34
CA PRO A 192 -16.69 28.14 -1.39
C PRO A 192 -16.63 29.66 -1.59
N ARG A 193 -16.05 30.41 -0.64
CA ARG A 193 -15.92 31.86 -0.70
C ARG A 193 -14.63 32.33 -1.38
N CYS A 194 -13.49 31.69 -1.08
CA CYS A 194 -12.19 32.16 -1.57
C CYS A 194 -11.37 31.10 -2.32
N GLY A 195 -11.87 29.86 -2.44
CA GLY A 195 -11.19 28.77 -3.15
C GLY A 195 -10.04 28.11 -2.38
N ALA A 196 -9.62 28.64 -1.23
CA ALA A 196 -8.52 28.09 -0.45
C ALA A 196 -8.81 26.65 0.04
N ALA A 197 -7.79 25.78 0.05
CA ALA A 197 -7.89 24.46 0.65
C ALA A 197 -8.26 24.56 2.13
N THR A 198 -9.20 23.73 2.58
CA THR A 198 -9.64 23.70 3.98
C THR A 198 -9.14 22.45 4.68
N SER A 199 -8.75 22.60 5.94
CA SER A 199 -8.35 21.45 6.74
C SER A 199 -9.57 20.56 7.03
N PRO A 200 -9.40 19.23 7.05
CA PRO A 200 -10.48 18.31 7.42
C PRO A 200 -11.08 18.69 8.78
N GLY A 201 -12.41 18.84 8.84
CA GLY A 201 -13.10 19.19 10.08
C GLY A 201 -13.11 20.68 10.47
N SER A 202 -12.45 21.56 9.72
CA SER A 202 -12.53 23.01 9.96
C SER A 202 -13.96 23.53 9.84
N ARG A 203 -14.41 24.28 10.85
CA ARG A 203 -15.71 24.99 10.82
C ARG A 203 -15.64 26.29 10.02
N PHE A 204 -14.45 26.89 9.93
CA PHE A 204 -14.17 28.16 9.26
C PHE A 204 -12.93 28.04 8.38
N CYS A 205 -12.86 28.84 7.31
CA CYS A 205 -11.71 28.91 6.44
C CYS A 205 -10.55 29.66 7.13
N ASN A 206 -9.38 29.04 7.21
CA ASN A 206 -8.18 29.64 7.79
C ASN A 206 -7.62 30.81 6.96
N GLN A 207 -8.08 31.00 5.72
CA GLN A 207 -7.66 32.09 4.82
C GLN A 207 -8.63 33.27 4.82
N CYS A 208 -9.94 33.03 4.70
CA CYS A 208 -10.93 34.12 4.56
C CYS A 208 -11.96 34.23 5.69
N GLY A 209 -11.89 33.35 6.70
CA GLY A 209 -12.81 33.32 7.84
C GLY A 209 -14.24 32.85 7.53
N ALA A 210 -14.55 32.46 6.28
CA ALA A 210 -15.88 32.04 5.91
C ALA A 210 -16.29 30.72 6.59
N PRO A 211 -17.55 30.56 7.02
CA PRO A 211 -18.06 29.29 7.51
C PRO A 211 -18.04 28.24 6.40
N LEU A 212 -17.61 27.01 6.71
CA LEU A 212 -17.45 25.91 5.75
C LEU A 212 -18.61 24.89 5.80
N GLN A 213 -19.61 25.12 6.65
CA GLN A 213 -20.84 24.35 6.70
C GLN A 213 -21.96 25.18 6.07
N ALA A 214 -22.61 24.65 5.04
CA ALA A 214 -23.89 25.18 4.58
C ALA A 214 -24.96 24.79 5.62
N LYS A 215 -25.81 25.76 5.96
CA LYS A 215 -26.95 25.55 6.86
C LYS A 215 -28.06 24.78 6.15
#